data_AF-A0A915EA17-F1
#
_entry.id   AF-A0A915EA17-F1
#
_cell.length_a   1.000
_cell.length_b   1.000
_cell.length_c   1.000
_cell.angle_alpha   90.00
_cell.angle_beta   90.00
_cell.angle_gamma   90.00
#
_symmetry.space_group_name_H-M   'P 1'
#
loop_
_entity.id
_entity.type
_entity.pdbx_description
1 polymer ?
#
loop_
_entity_poly.entity_id
_entity_poly.type
_entity_poly.pdbx_seq_one_letter_code
_entity_poly.pdbx_strand_id
1 'polypeptide(L)'
;MPVSSRFERVVKVVKLERKNSNSQDKDYGWVMEAAASGFYAARQRYRKRRSSRSGSSGGGGDGAGSSTPKVRRIISKHSGRELHLEDDQCEQLAEAFFLIPDKYYAFEKMFLKLFVHDDPQIAIVFGLQDVPEVELRRRTPFRTHVCKFQRFMTTVMDLVTKPGREEELIQIIRMVGRQHCNVKLLSFTAARWLSFKAALLATFAKNEQDKWYPSWTILISFIIMEMKDAYLAHIRHLRSNSLPHVLETYKKLELDKLEFRKKSTQTGEGDGDTISVSSLSLAAKL
;
A
#
# COMPACT_ATOMS: atom_id res chain seq x y z
N MET A 1 10.43 27.22 52.75
CA MET A 1 10.88 27.57 51.38
C MET A 1 9.93 26.92 50.38
N PRO A 2 9.15 27.66 49.57
CA PRO A 2 8.17 27.07 48.68
C PRO A 2 8.87 26.60 47.39
N VAL A 3 8.64 25.33 47.05
CA VAL A 3 9.19 24.70 45.86
C VAL A 3 8.43 25.21 44.63
N SER A 4 9.19 25.63 43.63
CA SER A 4 8.80 26.40 42.44
C SER A 4 7.70 25.74 41.57
N SER A 5 6.68 26.52 41.19
CA SER A 5 5.55 26.16 40.31
C SER A 5 5.93 25.83 38.86
N ARG A 6 7.23 25.81 38.54
CA ARG A 6 7.77 25.40 37.25
C ARG A 6 7.87 23.88 37.11
N PHE A 7 8.08 23.15 38.21
CA PHE A 7 8.22 21.68 38.17
C PHE A 7 6.88 20.95 37.95
N GLU A 8 5.78 21.47 38.51
CA GLU A 8 4.45 20.87 38.31
C GLU A 8 3.92 21.00 36.88
N ARG A 9 4.35 22.03 36.14
CA ARG A 9 3.97 22.20 34.72
C ARG A 9 4.66 21.19 33.82
N VAL A 10 5.93 20.86 34.06
CA VAL A 10 6.67 19.87 33.27
C VAL A 10 6.11 18.46 33.50
N VAL A 11 5.75 18.11 34.73
CA VAL A 11 5.15 16.79 35.05
C VAL A 11 3.75 16.64 34.42
N LYS A 12 2.97 17.72 34.31
CA LYS A 12 1.66 17.69 33.63
C LYS A 12 1.80 17.52 32.11
N VAL A 13 2.77 18.15 31.47
CA VAL A 13 3.01 18.02 30.01
C VAL A 13 3.43 16.59 29.64
N VAL A 14 4.36 15.99 30.39
CA VAL A 14 4.81 14.60 30.17
C VAL A 14 3.67 13.58 30.40
N LYS A 15 2.75 13.86 31.34
CA LYS A 15 1.60 12.99 31.62
C LYS A 15 0.47 13.13 30.59
N LEU A 16 0.38 14.26 29.89
CA LEU A 16 -0.53 14.49 28.77
C LEU A 16 0.00 13.83 27.48
N GLU A 17 1.31 13.89 27.21
CA GLU A 17 1.92 13.20 26.06
C GLU A 17 1.86 11.66 26.19
N ARG A 18 2.01 11.13 27.41
CA ARG A 18 1.81 9.69 27.67
C ARG A 18 0.36 9.21 27.53
N LYS A 19 -0.63 10.09 27.70
CA LYS A 19 -2.04 9.75 27.45
C LYS A 19 -2.40 9.82 25.96
N ASN A 20 -1.72 10.65 25.18
CA ASN A 20 -1.97 10.79 23.74
C ASN A 20 -1.33 9.65 22.90
N SER A 21 -0.17 9.14 23.32
CA SER A 21 0.49 7.98 22.71
C SER A 21 -0.31 6.68 22.86
N ASN A 22 -1.06 6.51 23.95
CA ASN A 22 -1.91 5.34 24.18
C ASN A 22 -3.21 5.35 23.34
N SER A 23 -3.56 6.50 22.74
CA SER A 23 -4.70 6.64 21.83
C SER A 23 -4.31 6.33 20.38
N GLN A 24 -3.10 6.68 19.95
CA GLN A 24 -2.61 6.37 18.60
C GLN A 24 -2.35 4.87 18.40
N ASP A 25 -1.89 4.15 19.42
CA ASP A 25 -1.66 2.70 19.34
C ASP A 25 -2.94 1.89 19.04
N LYS A 26 -4.11 2.42 19.41
CA LYS A 26 -5.40 1.76 19.13
C LYS A 26 -5.88 1.95 17.69
N ASP A 27 -5.54 3.07 17.05
CA ASP A 27 -6.01 3.40 15.69
C ASP A 27 -5.23 2.64 14.60
N TYR A 28 -3.93 2.38 14.82
CA TYR A 28 -3.11 1.61 13.87
C TYR A 28 -3.27 0.09 13.99
N GLY A 29 -3.72 -0.41 15.16
CA GLY A 29 -4.04 -1.82 15.36
C GLY A 29 -5.10 -2.32 14.36
N TRP A 30 -6.14 -1.52 14.12
CA TRP A 30 -7.23 -1.87 13.21
C TRP A 30 -6.81 -1.87 11.73
N VAL A 31 -5.99 -0.90 11.30
CA VAL A 31 -5.46 -0.85 9.92
C VAL A 31 -4.58 -2.08 9.62
N MET A 32 -3.83 -2.54 10.62
CA MET A 32 -2.97 -3.71 10.50
C MET A 32 -3.75 -5.04 10.56
N GLU A 33 -4.81 -5.13 11.36
CA GLU A 33 -5.68 -6.31 11.41
C GLU A 33 -6.49 -6.50 10.11
N ALA A 34 -6.98 -5.40 9.53
CA ALA A 34 -7.70 -5.40 8.26
C ALA A 34 -6.85 -5.96 7.09
N ALA A 35 -5.55 -5.67 7.08
CA ALA A 35 -4.64 -6.20 6.06
C ALA A 35 -4.40 -7.72 6.21
N ALA A 36 -4.25 -8.22 7.45
CA ALA A 36 -4.04 -9.64 7.73
C ALA A 36 -5.28 -10.49 7.40
N SER A 37 -6.46 -9.99 7.79
CA SER A 37 -7.76 -10.57 7.43
C SER A 37 -8.00 -10.52 5.92
N GLY A 38 -7.49 -9.48 5.24
CA GLY A 38 -7.51 -9.35 3.79
C GLY A 38 -6.80 -10.50 3.07
N PHE A 39 -5.61 -10.90 3.53
CA PHE A 39 -4.86 -12.02 2.92
C PHE A 39 -5.56 -13.37 3.10
N TYR A 40 -6.11 -13.64 4.29
CA TYR A 40 -6.83 -14.88 4.53
C TYR A 40 -8.14 -14.92 3.74
N ALA A 41 -8.93 -13.83 3.76
CA ALA A 41 -10.18 -13.73 3.01
C ALA A 41 -9.96 -13.82 1.49
N ALA A 42 -8.89 -13.22 0.97
CA ALA A 42 -8.49 -13.35 -0.43
C ALA A 42 -8.21 -14.79 -0.84
N ARG A 43 -7.39 -15.49 -0.04
CA ARG A 43 -7.05 -16.90 -0.26
C ARG A 43 -8.31 -17.80 -0.24
N GLN A 44 -9.25 -17.50 0.63
CA GLN A 44 -10.52 -18.24 0.73
C GLN A 44 -11.49 -17.93 -0.43
N ARG A 45 -11.60 -16.67 -0.86
CA ARG A 45 -12.42 -16.29 -2.03
C ARG A 45 -11.94 -16.97 -3.31
N TYR A 46 -10.63 -17.14 -3.46
CA TYR A 46 -10.07 -17.84 -4.61
C TYR A 46 -10.35 -19.35 -4.58
N ARG A 47 -10.15 -20.00 -3.42
CA ARG A 47 -10.54 -21.42 -3.24
C ARG A 47 -12.01 -21.68 -3.59
N LYS A 48 -12.91 -20.79 -3.16
CA LYS A 48 -14.37 -20.92 -3.40
C LYS A 48 -14.79 -20.71 -4.87
N ARG A 49 -14.09 -19.86 -5.64
CA ARG A 49 -14.39 -19.65 -7.08
C ARG A 49 -13.93 -20.81 -7.97
N ARG A 50 -12.98 -21.62 -7.51
CA ARG A 50 -12.47 -22.77 -8.25
C ARG A 50 -13.34 -24.01 -8.07
N SER A 51 -13.88 -24.24 -6.87
CA SER A 51 -14.79 -25.37 -6.62
C SER A 51 -16.11 -25.29 -7.39
N SER A 52 -16.52 -24.09 -7.82
CA SER A 52 -17.70 -23.89 -8.66
C SER A 52 -17.45 -24.07 -10.17
N ARG A 53 -16.21 -24.35 -10.59
CA ARG A 53 -15.83 -24.48 -12.01
C ARG A 53 -15.26 -25.85 -12.40
N SER A 54 -15.07 -26.75 -11.43
CA SER A 54 -14.64 -28.13 -11.68
C SER A 54 -15.86 -29.03 -11.87
N GLY A 55 -16.42 -29.00 -13.08
CA GLY A 55 -17.55 -29.84 -13.46
C GLY A 55 -17.77 -29.82 -14.96
N SER A 56 -16.76 -30.25 -15.74
CA SER A 56 -16.93 -30.90 -17.04
C SER A 56 -15.54 -31.22 -17.63
N SER A 57 -15.21 -32.51 -17.73
CA SER A 57 -14.04 -32.99 -18.48
C SER A 57 -14.40 -34.31 -19.17
N GLY A 58 -14.81 -34.22 -20.43
CA GLY A 58 -14.51 -35.19 -21.47
C GLY A 58 -13.83 -34.40 -22.59
N GLY A 59 -12.86 -34.88 -23.36
CA GLY A 59 -12.20 -36.16 -23.49
C GLY A 59 -11.38 -36.10 -24.79
N GLY A 60 -10.27 -36.84 -24.86
CA GLY A 60 -9.68 -37.36 -26.10
C GLY A 60 -8.85 -36.42 -26.99
N GLY A 61 -7.64 -36.86 -27.35
CA GLY A 61 -6.92 -36.34 -28.51
C GLY A 61 -5.40 -36.49 -28.42
N ASP A 62 -4.90 -37.71 -28.58
CA ASP A 62 -3.48 -37.99 -28.83
C ASP A 62 -3.04 -37.37 -30.16
N GLY A 63 -1.97 -36.58 -30.11
CA GLY A 63 -1.33 -35.98 -31.28
C GLY A 63 0.16 -35.84 -31.02
N ALA A 64 0.94 -36.81 -31.51
CA ALA A 64 2.41 -36.77 -31.53
C ALA A 64 2.89 -35.67 -32.47
N GLY A 65 2.99 -34.45 -31.94
CA GLY A 65 3.60 -33.29 -32.59
C GLY A 65 4.84 -32.87 -31.80
N SER A 66 6.00 -32.93 -32.44
CA SER A 66 7.29 -32.34 -32.06
C SER A 66 7.17 -31.30 -30.94
N SER A 67 7.30 -31.74 -29.69
CA SER A 67 7.13 -30.89 -28.50
C SER A 67 8.42 -30.14 -28.24
N THR A 68 8.62 -29.03 -28.96
CA THR A 68 9.42 -27.96 -28.36
C THR A 68 8.71 -27.58 -27.05
N PRO A 69 9.40 -27.61 -25.90
CA PRO A 69 8.76 -27.30 -24.63
C PRO A 69 8.14 -25.90 -24.75
N LYS A 70 6.82 -25.85 -24.61
CA LYS A 70 6.08 -24.60 -24.73
C LYS A 70 6.49 -23.72 -23.55
N VAL A 71 7.39 -22.77 -23.80
CA VAL A 71 7.87 -21.81 -22.82
C VAL A 71 6.66 -21.16 -22.15
N ARG A 72 6.51 -21.39 -20.84
CA ARG A 72 5.46 -20.78 -20.06
C ARG A 72 5.70 -19.29 -19.98
N ARG A 73 4.64 -18.51 -20.17
CA ARG A 73 4.69 -17.05 -20.10
C ARG A 73 3.74 -16.55 -19.03
N ILE A 74 4.27 -15.80 -18.07
CA ILE A 74 3.48 -15.16 -17.02
C ILE A 74 3.15 -13.74 -17.50
N ILE A 75 1.92 -13.54 -17.98
CA ILE A 75 1.46 -12.27 -18.55
C ILE A 75 0.34 -11.69 -17.68
N SER A 76 0.51 -10.46 -17.23
CA SER A 76 -0.54 -9.72 -16.52
C SER A 76 -1.59 -9.22 -17.49
N LYS A 77 -2.80 -9.79 -17.42
CA LYS A 77 -3.96 -9.30 -18.17
C LYS A 77 -4.41 -7.89 -17.77
N HIS A 78 -3.92 -7.38 -16.63
CA HIS A 78 -4.29 -6.07 -16.11
C HIS A 78 -3.42 -4.95 -16.66
N SER A 79 -2.13 -5.22 -16.86
CA SER A 79 -1.14 -4.22 -17.29
C SER A 79 -0.55 -4.51 -18.67
N GLY A 80 -0.78 -5.70 -19.24
CA GLY A 80 -0.15 -6.19 -20.46
C GLY A 80 1.30 -6.62 -20.30
N ARG A 81 1.89 -6.51 -19.10
CA ARG A 81 3.31 -6.85 -18.88
C ARG A 81 3.54 -8.35 -18.78
N GLU A 82 4.69 -8.77 -19.30
CA GLU A 82 5.20 -10.13 -19.23
C GLU A 82 6.35 -10.20 -18.23
N LEU A 83 6.40 -11.27 -17.43
CA LEU A 83 7.59 -11.62 -16.66
C LEU A 83 8.55 -12.34 -17.59
N HIS A 84 9.66 -11.68 -17.92
CA HIS A 84 10.70 -12.23 -18.79
C HIS A 84 11.67 -13.12 -18.02
N LEU A 85 11.14 -14.21 -17.44
CA LEU A 85 11.93 -15.28 -16.85
C LEU A 85 11.49 -16.61 -17.44
N GLU A 86 12.46 -17.47 -17.74
CA GLU A 86 12.22 -18.85 -18.11
C GLU A 86 11.84 -19.69 -16.89
N ASP A 87 11.24 -20.86 -17.12
CA ASP A 87 10.75 -21.73 -16.04
C ASP A 87 11.91 -22.22 -15.15
N ASP A 88 13.06 -22.55 -15.74
CA ASP A 88 14.26 -22.95 -15.01
C ASP A 88 14.79 -21.81 -14.13
N GLN A 89 14.76 -20.57 -14.62
CA GLN A 89 15.13 -19.39 -13.84
C GLN A 89 14.17 -19.17 -12.67
N CYS A 90 12.87 -19.39 -12.88
CA CYS A 90 11.87 -19.29 -11.81
C CYS A 90 12.12 -20.35 -10.72
N GLU A 91 12.44 -21.58 -11.11
CA GLU A 91 12.79 -22.68 -10.19
C GLU A 91 14.07 -22.39 -9.42
N GLN A 92 15.12 -21.92 -10.10
CA GLN A 92 16.40 -21.56 -9.49
C GLN A 92 16.24 -20.42 -8.46
N LEU A 93 15.44 -19.40 -8.78
CA LEU A 93 15.11 -18.33 -7.83
C LEU A 93 14.35 -18.87 -6.62
N ALA A 94 13.41 -19.78 -6.83
CA ALA A 94 12.66 -20.39 -5.74
C ALA A 94 13.58 -21.22 -4.83
N GLU A 95 14.46 -22.05 -5.40
CA GLU A 95 15.45 -22.81 -4.65
C GLU A 95 16.38 -21.89 -3.85
N ALA A 96 16.96 -20.87 -4.49
CA ALA A 96 17.81 -19.88 -3.84
C ALA A 96 17.08 -19.18 -2.67
N PHE A 97 15.81 -18.85 -2.85
CA PHE A 97 14.97 -18.29 -1.79
C PHE A 97 14.74 -19.28 -0.64
N PHE A 98 14.46 -20.54 -0.94
CA PHE A 98 14.21 -21.56 0.08
C PHE A 98 15.45 -21.86 0.90
N LEU A 99 16.64 -21.78 0.31
CA LEU A 99 17.93 -21.95 0.98
C LEU A 99 18.29 -20.85 1.99
N ILE A 100 17.56 -19.72 2.02
CA ILE A 100 17.74 -18.69 3.05
C ILE A 100 17.33 -19.28 4.42
N PRO A 101 18.26 -19.48 5.39
CA PRO A 101 17.95 -20.19 6.63
C PRO A 101 16.95 -19.45 7.52
N ASP A 102 17.18 -18.16 7.73
CA ASP A 102 16.29 -17.28 8.50
C ASP A 102 15.76 -16.14 7.63
N LYS A 103 14.65 -16.41 6.96
CA LYS A 103 13.95 -15.44 6.10
C LYS A 103 13.41 -14.25 6.90
N TYR A 104 12.97 -14.50 8.13
CA TYR A 104 12.44 -13.44 8.98
C TYR A 104 13.56 -12.43 9.27
N TYR A 105 14.71 -12.91 9.74
CA TYR A 105 15.86 -12.07 10.04
C TYR A 105 16.42 -11.34 8.81
N ALA A 106 16.44 -12.01 7.64
CA ALA A 106 16.84 -11.36 6.39
C ALA A 106 15.93 -10.16 6.06
N PHE A 107 14.61 -10.33 6.13
CA PHE A 107 13.67 -9.24 5.90
C PHE A 107 13.64 -8.21 7.03
N GLU A 108 13.87 -8.62 8.28
CA GLU A 108 14.02 -7.71 9.41
C GLU A 108 15.16 -6.74 9.15
N LYS A 109 16.35 -7.24 8.77
CA LYS A 109 17.51 -6.41 8.38
C LYS A 109 17.21 -5.48 7.22
N MET A 110 16.55 -5.99 6.18
CA MET A 110 16.13 -5.20 5.02
C MET A 110 15.26 -4.02 5.45
N PHE A 111 14.22 -4.26 6.25
CA PHE A 111 13.31 -3.21 6.69
C PHE A 111 13.95 -2.27 7.70
N LEU A 112 14.85 -2.74 8.57
CA LEU A 112 15.60 -1.84 9.46
C LEU A 112 16.43 -0.85 8.65
N LYS A 113 17.19 -1.34 7.66
CA LYS A 113 17.96 -0.47 6.76
C LYS A 113 17.06 0.55 6.07
N LEU A 114 15.91 0.09 5.55
CA LEU A 114 14.96 0.95 4.88
C LEU A 114 14.37 2.02 5.83
N PHE A 115 13.99 1.65 7.05
CA PHE A 115 13.34 2.54 8.02
C PHE A 115 14.31 3.52 8.67
N VAL A 116 15.58 3.15 8.82
CA VAL A 116 16.56 3.96 9.56
C VAL A 116 17.45 4.77 8.62
N HIS A 117 17.80 4.23 7.45
CA HIS A 117 18.81 4.82 6.58
C HIS A 117 18.26 5.27 5.23
N ASP A 118 17.52 4.41 4.52
CA ASP A 118 17.22 4.67 3.11
C ASP A 118 15.96 5.53 2.90
N ASP A 119 14.91 5.35 3.72
CA ASP A 119 13.70 6.19 3.71
C ASP A 119 13.05 6.30 5.11
N PRO A 120 13.56 7.18 6.00
CA PRO A 120 13.02 7.37 7.35
C PRO A 120 11.56 7.82 7.40
N GLN A 121 11.01 8.35 6.30
CA GLN A 121 9.60 8.71 6.23
C GLN A 121 8.68 7.50 6.33
N ILE A 122 9.18 6.31 5.97
CA ILE A 122 8.44 5.07 6.18
C ILE A 122 8.27 4.82 7.68
N ALA A 123 9.28 5.05 8.52
CA ALA A 123 9.16 4.84 9.97
C ALA A 123 8.07 5.74 10.61
N ILE A 124 7.94 6.98 10.15
CA ILE A 124 6.91 7.93 10.61
C ILE A 124 5.49 7.35 10.40
N VAL A 125 5.26 6.70 9.27
CA VAL A 125 3.97 6.12 8.91
C VAL A 125 3.56 4.97 9.83
N PHE A 126 4.56 4.27 10.38
CA PHE A 126 4.34 3.22 11.36
C PHE A 126 4.27 3.75 12.80
N GLY A 127 4.42 5.06 13.02
CA GLY A 127 4.53 5.64 14.36
C GLY A 127 5.83 5.24 15.07
N LEU A 128 6.88 4.96 14.30
CA LEU A 128 8.16 4.43 14.76
C LEU A 128 9.31 5.44 14.57
N GLN A 129 8.98 6.71 14.35
CA GLN A 129 9.96 7.78 14.36
C GLN A 129 10.67 7.84 15.72
N ASP A 130 11.96 8.17 15.69
CA ASP A 130 12.81 8.31 16.88
C ASP A 130 12.99 7.05 17.74
N VAL A 131 12.48 5.90 17.30
CA VAL A 131 12.72 4.61 17.97
C VAL A 131 14.12 4.11 17.58
N PRO A 132 15.01 3.84 18.55
CA PRO A 132 16.34 3.30 18.25
C PRO A 132 16.26 1.96 17.50
N GLU A 133 17.23 1.69 16.61
CA GLU A 133 17.23 0.47 15.78
C GLU A 133 17.09 -0.83 16.60
N VAL A 134 17.78 -0.88 17.74
CA VAL A 134 17.75 -2.04 18.66
C VAL A 134 16.34 -2.26 19.22
N GLU A 135 15.57 -1.18 19.44
CA GLU A 135 14.20 -1.25 19.92
C GLU A 135 13.19 -1.53 18.80
N LEU A 136 13.43 -1.06 17.57
CA LEU A 136 12.55 -1.29 16.42
C LEU A 136 12.23 -2.78 16.22
N ARG A 137 13.23 -3.64 16.39
CA ARG A 137 13.09 -5.11 16.31
C ARG A 137 12.06 -5.68 17.29
N ARG A 138 11.80 -4.98 18.39
CA ARG A 138 10.85 -5.41 19.43
C ARG A 138 9.45 -4.84 19.21
N ARG A 139 9.28 -3.83 18.34
CA ARG A 139 8.00 -3.15 18.13
C ARG A 139 7.06 -4.01 17.29
N THR A 140 5.87 -4.30 17.84
CA THR A 140 4.86 -5.14 17.20
C THR A 140 4.47 -4.69 15.78
N PRO A 141 4.26 -3.38 15.49
CA PRO A 141 3.94 -2.94 14.13
C PRO A 141 5.02 -3.31 13.11
N PHE A 142 6.29 -3.12 13.48
CA PHE A 142 7.45 -3.46 12.65
C PHE A 142 7.52 -4.98 12.40
N ARG A 143 7.54 -5.78 13.47
CA ARG A 143 7.60 -7.26 13.38
C ARG A 143 6.44 -7.84 12.56
N THR A 144 5.25 -7.28 12.74
CA THR A 144 4.05 -7.68 11.98
C THR A 144 4.21 -7.37 10.50
N HIS A 145 4.78 -6.22 10.15
CA HIS A 145 5.04 -5.87 8.76
C HIS A 145 6.08 -6.80 8.11
N VAL A 146 7.19 -7.07 8.81
CA VAL A 146 8.21 -8.03 8.38
C VAL A 146 7.59 -9.42 8.13
N CYS A 147 6.80 -9.93 9.08
CA CYS A 147 6.14 -11.24 8.95
C CYS A 147 5.15 -11.27 7.78
N LYS A 148 4.34 -10.22 7.57
CA LYS A 148 3.45 -10.11 6.41
C LYS A 148 4.22 -10.12 5.11
N PHE A 149 5.33 -9.39 5.04
CA PHE A 149 6.17 -9.34 3.85
C PHE A 149 6.83 -10.68 3.55
N GLN A 150 7.36 -11.36 4.57
CA GLN A 150 7.90 -12.72 4.43
C GLN A 150 6.84 -13.68 3.86
N ARG A 151 5.61 -13.64 4.37
CA ARG A 151 4.51 -14.47 3.87
C ARG A 151 4.15 -14.14 2.42
N PHE A 152 4.15 -12.86 2.07
CA PHE A 152 3.94 -12.40 0.70
C PHE A 152 5.01 -12.96 -0.24
N MET A 153 6.30 -12.77 0.06
CA MET A 153 7.39 -13.27 -0.78
C MET A 153 7.39 -14.80 -0.86
N THR A 154 7.14 -15.49 0.24
CA THR A 154 7.01 -16.96 0.23
C THR A 154 5.88 -17.41 -0.71
N THR A 155 4.76 -16.69 -0.73
CA THR A 155 3.64 -16.99 -1.63
C THR A 155 3.98 -16.69 -3.09
N VAL A 156 4.70 -15.60 -3.35
CA VAL A 156 5.19 -15.28 -4.70
C VAL A 156 6.10 -16.38 -5.23
N MET A 157 7.08 -16.80 -4.43
CA MET A 157 8.01 -17.87 -4.82
C MET A 157 7.33 -19.23 -4.98
N ASP A 158 6.28 -19.52 -4.21
CA ASP A 158 5.46 -20.73 -4.39
C ASP A 158 4.64 -20.73 -5.68
N LEU A 159 4.18 -19.56 -6.14
CA LEU A 159 3.29 -19.45 -7.30
C LEU A 159 4.02 -19.24 -8.62
N VAL A 160 5.18 -18.56 -8.59
CA VAL A 160 5.97 -18.30 -9.79
C VAL A 160 6.40 -19.61 -10.45
N THR A 161 6.62 -20.67 -9.68
CA THR A 161 6.99 -22.02 -10.17
C THR A 161 5.80 -22.92 -10.52
N LYS A 162 4.54 -22.47 -10.37
CA LYS A 162 3.35 -23.32 -10.56
C LYS A 162 2.58 -23.03 -11.85
N PRO A 163 2.70 -23.89 -12.90
CA PRO A 163 1.93 -23.74 -14.13
C PRO A 163 0.43 -23.64 -13.89
N GLY A 164 -0.23 -22.74 -14.64
CA GLY A 164 -1.68 -22.52 -14.57
C GLY A 164 -2.14 -21.68 -13.37
N ARG A 165 -1.23 -21.13 -12.57
CA ARG A 165 -1.54 -20.24 -11.42
C ARG A 165 -1.01 -18.81 -11.59
N GLU A 166 -0.71 -18.40 -12.82
CA GLU A 166 -0.16 -17.09 -13.16
C GLU A 166 -1.09 -15.95 -12.75
N GLU A 167 -2.38 -16.08 -13.07
CA GLU A 167 -3.38 -15.07 -12.71
C GLU A 167 -3.52 -14.93 -11.19
N GLU A 168 -3.36 -16.03 -10.43
CA GLU A 168 -3.40 -15.96 -8.98
C GLU A 168 -2.18 -15.23 -8.40
N LEU A 169 -0.98 -15.50 -8.93
CA LEU A 169 0.24 -14.76 -8.60
C LEU A 169 0.04 -13.25 -8.83
N ILE A 170 -0.41 -12.89 -10.02
CA ILE A 170 -0.64 -11.49 -10.41
C ILE A 170 -1.68 -10.85 -9.48
N GLN A 171 -2.79 -11.54 -9.19
CA GLN A 171 -3.82 -11.01 -8.29
C GLN A 171 -3.32 -10.76 -6.88
N ILE A 172 -2.48 -11.65 -6.34
CA ILE A 172 -1.87 -11.47 -5.01
C ILE A 172 -0.95 -10.26 -5.00
N ILE A 173 -0.06 -10.13 -6.00
CA ILE A 173 0.82 -8.97 -6.12
C ILE A 173 0.01 -7.67 -6.19
N ARG A 174 -0.98 -7.62 -7.08
CA ARG A 174 -1.85 -6.44 -7.26
C ARG A 174 -2.67 -6.13 -6.01
N MET A 175 -3.06 -7.15 -5.24
CA MET A 175 -3.77 -6.97 -3.98
C MET A 175 -2.91 -6.25 -2.94
N VAL A 176 -1.65 -6.64 -2.82
CA VAL A 176 -0.69 -5.93 -1.96
C VAL A 176 -0.54 -4.49 -2.42
N GLY A 177 -0.41 -4.25 -3.74
CA GLY A 177 -0.40 -2.89 -4.30
C GLY A 177 -1.60 -2.04 -3.87
N ARG A 178 -2.83 -2.57 -3.96
CA ARG A 178 -4.04 -1.87 -3.51
C ARG A 178 -4.08 -1.63 -2.00
N GLN A 179 -3.61 -2.57 -1.18
CA GLN A 179 -3.59 -2.41 0.28
C GLN A 179 -2.72 -1.23 0.73
N HIS A 180 -1.67 -0.90 -0.02
CA HIS A 180 -0.83 0.25 0.25
C HIS A 180 -1.54 1.60 0.02
N CYS A 181 -2.70 1.63 -0.66
CA CYS A 181 -3.54 2.83 -0.73
C CYS A 181 -4.21 3.19 0.61
N ASN A 182 -4.31 2.25 1.55
CA ASN A 182 -4.86 2.52 2.87
C ASN A 182 -3.90 3.32 3.76
N VAL A 183 -2.64 3.46 3.33
CA VAL A 183 -1.60 4.21 4.04
C VAL A 183 -1.68 5.69 3.63
N LYS A 184 -2.62 6.42 4.24
CA LYS A 184 -2.94 7.81 3.85
C LYS A 184 -1.79 8.80 4.06
N LEU A 185 -0.91 8.52 5.01
CA LEU A 185 0.22 9.39 5.38
C LEU A 185 1.43 9.21 4.45
N LEU A 186 1.39 8.27 3.50
CA LEU A 186 2.52 7.98 2.62
C LEU A 186 2.13 7.96 1.15
N SER A 187 2.78 8.82 0.37
CA SER A 187 2.76 8.74 -1.09
C SER A 187 3.85 7.79 -1.58
N PHE A 188 3.52 6.73 -2.30
CA PHE A 188 4.53 5.83 -2.85
C PHE A 188 5.13 6.39 -4.14
N THR A 189 6.12 7.29 -4.00
CA THR A 189 6.82 7.95 -5.11
C THR A 189 7.74 6.97 -5.84
N ALA A 190 8.20 7.35 -7.04
CA ALA A 190 9.17 6.56 -7.80
C ALA A 190 10.45 6.26 -6.99
N ALA A 191 10.96 7.26 -6.25
CA ALA A 191 12.13 7.10 -5.39
C ALA A 191 11.92 6.01 -4.33
N ARG A 192 10.74 5.97 -3.68
CA ARG A 192 10.43 4.94 -2.67
C ARG A 192 10.39 3.53 -3.25
N TRP A 193 9.78 3.37 -4.42
CA TRP A 193 9.78 2.08 -5.13
C TRP A 193 11.19 1.63 -5.50
N LEU A 194 12.07 2.56 -5.87
CA LEU A 194 13.47 2.27 -6.19
C LEU A 194 14.29 1.92 -4.94
N SER A 195 14.14 2.65 -3.84
CA SER A 195 14.79 2.31 -2.55
C SER A 195 14.36 0.92 -2.08
N PHE A 196 13.07 0.60 -2.20
CA PHE A 196 12.55 -0.72 -1.87
C PHE A 196 13.12 -1.82 -2.78
N LYS A 197 13.22 -1.58 -4.10
CA LYS A 197 13.87 -2.49 -5.05
C LYS A 197 15.32 -2.76 -4.66
N ALA A 198 16.08 -1.70 -4.36
CA ALA A 198 17.49 -1.81 -3.98
C ALA A 198 17.66 -2.60 -2.68
N ALA A 199 16.82 -2.35 -1.69
CA ALA A 199 16.82 -3.10 -0.43
C ALA A 199 16.53 -4.59 -0.64
N LEU A 200 15.57 -4.94 -1.50
CA LEU A 200 15.28 -6.34 -1.85
C LEU A 200 16.44 -7.01 -2.58
N LEU A 201 17.05 -6.32 -3.55
CA LEU A 201 18.20 -6.84 -4.28
C LEU A 201 19.36 -7.11 -3.33
N ALA A 202 19.67 -6.19 -2.42
CA ALA A 202 20.69 -6.40 -1.39
C ALA A 202 20.37 -7.53 -0.40
N THR A 203 19.09 -7.92 -0.30
CA THR A 203 18.65 -9.03 0.56
C THR A 203 18.80 -10.39 -0.13
N PHE A 204 18.51 -10.46 -1.43
CA PHE A 204 18.53 -11.73 -2.18
C PHE A 204 19.80 -11.99 -2.95
N ALA A 205 20.54 -10.95 -3.33
CA ALA A 205 21.79 -11.04 -4.04
C ALA A 205 22.89 -10.37 -3.21
N LYS A 206 24.05 -11.03 -3.10
CA LYS A 206 25.17 -10.49 -2.33
C LYS A 206 25.71 -9.19 -2.93
N ASN A 207 25.76 -9.13 -4.25
CA ASN A 207 26.19 -7.99 -5.05
C ASN A 207 25.72 -8.18 -6.51
N GLU A 208 26.09 -7.26 -7.40
CA GLU A 208 25.72 -7.33 -8.82
C GLU A 208 26.40 -8.46 -9.58
N GLN A 209 27.47 -9.05 -9.01
CA GLN A 209 28.17 -10.22 -9.57
C GLN A 209 27.54 -11.54 -9.10
N ASP A 210 26.51 -11.49 -8.26
CA ASP A 210 25.76 -12.68 -7.87
C ASP A 210 25.13 -13.30 -9.11
N LYS A 211 25.31 -14.61 -9.27
CA LYS A 211 24.81 -15.39 -10.43
C LYS A 211 23.33 -15.12 -10.70
N TRP A 212 22.54 -14.89 -9.65
CA TRP A 212 21.09 -14.72 -9.75
C TRP A 212 20.64 -13.26 -9.75
N TYR A 213 21.56 -12.30 -9.68
CA TYR A 213 21.23 -10.87 -9.64
C TYR A 213 20.35 -10.41 -10.81
N PRO A 214 20.60 -10.79 -12.09
CA PRO A 214 19.75 -10.40 -13.20
C PRO A 214 18.31 -10.94 -13.05
N SER A 215 18.18 -12.22 -12.68
CA SER A 215 16.87 -12.88 -12.52
C SER A 215 16.08 -12.29 -11.35
N TRP A 216 16.74 -12.01 -10.21
CA TRP A 216 16.13 -11.28 -9.10
C TRP A 216 15.67 -9.88 -9.51
N THR A 217 16.49 -9.17 -10.30
CA THR A 217 16.16 -7.84 -10.80
C THR A 217 14.92 -7.85 -11.65
N ILE A 218 14.76 -8.84 -12.55
CA ILE A 218 13.59 -8.99 -13.40
C ILE A 218 12.34 -9.29 -12.54
N LEU A 219 12.42 -10.28 -11.65
CA LEU A 219 11.28 -10.68 -10.80
C LEU A 219 10.82 -9.54 -9.88
N ILE A 220 11.74 -8.89 -9.16
CA ILE A 220 11.41 -7.78 -8.26
C ILE A 220 10.81 -6.61 -9.04
N SER A 221 11.37 -6.30 -10.22
CA SER A 221 10.83 -5.24 -11.06
C SER A 221 9.41 -5.54 -11.51
N PHE A 222 9.13 -6.78 -11.93
CA PHE A 222 7.78 -7.21 -12.29
C PHE A 222 6.80 -7.06 -11.12
N ILE A 223 7.18 -7.52 -9.92
CA ILE A 223 6.37 -7.40 -8.70
C ILE A 223 6.05 -5.93 -8.40
N ILE A 224 7.06 -5.06 -8.38
CA ILE A 224 6.91 -3.64 -8.08
C ILE A 224 6.03 -2.94 -9.13
N MET A 225 6.21 -3.28 -10.41
CA MET A 225 5.40 -2.70 -11.48
C MET A 225 3.91 -3.08 -11.35
N GLU A 226 3.60 -4.34 -11.04
CA GLU A 226 2.22 -4.78 -10.80
C GLU A 226 1.62 -4.16 -9.52
N MET A 227 2.40 -4.04 -8.45
CA MET A 227 1.97 -3.33 -7.24
C MET A 227 1.68 -1.86 -7.51
N LYS A 228 2.60 -1.16 -8.17
CA LYS A 228 2.49 0.27 -8.50
C LYS A 228 1.30 0.53 -9.42
N ASP A 229 1.11 -0.29 -10.44
CA ASP A 229 -0.04 -0.14 -11.35
C ASP A 229 -1.37 -0.32 -10.60
N ALA A 230 -1.49 -1.36 -9.77
CA ALA A 230 -2.69 -1.60 -8.98
C ALA A 230 -2.95 -0.48 -7.95
N TYR A 231 -1.90 0.04 -7.32
CA TYR A 231 -1.95 1.19 -6.41
C TYR A 231 -2.49 2.44 -7.12
N LEU A 232 -1.91 2.80 -8.27
CA LEU A 232 -2.32 3.98 -9.04
C LEU A 232 -3.74 3.84 -9.60
N ALA A 233 -4.10 2.66 -10.10
CA ALA A 233 -5.45 2.38 -10.57
C ALA A 233 -6.48 2.53 -9.46
N HIS A 234 -6.17 2.07 -8.24
CA HIS A 234 -7.06 2.21 -7.10
C HIS A 234 -7.18 3.66 -6.61
N ILE A 235 -6.08 4.42 -6.57
CA ILE A 235 -6.12 5.86 -6.28
C ILE A 235 -7.01 6.61 -7.27
N ARG A 236 -6.88 6.33 -8.58
CA ARG A 236 -7.73 6.94 -9.61
C ARG A 236 -9.20 6.63 -9.33
N HIS A 237 -9.52 5.39 -9.00
CA HIS A 237 -10.89 4.98 -8.67
C HIS A 237 -11.45 5.68 -7.43
N LEU A 238 -10.66 5.79 -6.35
CA LEU A 238 -11.08 6.50 -5.15
C LEU A 238 -11.36 7.99 -5.42
N ARG A 239 -10.53 8.63 -6.24
CA ARG A 239 -10.73 10.04 -6.64
C ARG A 239 -11.94 10.22 -7.56
N SER A 240 -12.14 9.32 -8.52
CA SER A 240 -13.30 9.38 -9.42
C SER A 240 -14.62 9.15 -8.69
N ASN A 241 -14.64 8.29 -7.67
CA ASN A 241 -15.85 8.04 -6.89
C ASN A 241 -16.16 9.18 -5.89
N SER A 242 -15.18 9.99 -5.51
CA SER A 242 -15.42 11.19 -4.69
C SER A 242 -15.93 12.39 -5.50
N LEU A 243 -15.73 12.43 -6.82
CA LEU A 243 -16.11 13.57 -7.66
C LEU A 243 -17.63 13.81 -7.77
N PRO A 244 -18.50 12.79 -7.96
CA PRO A 244 -19.94 12.97 -8.04
C PRO A 244 -20.50 13.66 -6.80
N HIS A 245 -20.04 13.26 -5.61
CA HIS A 245 -20.55 13.79 -4.35
C HIS A 245 -20.11 15.23 -4.10
N VAL A 246 -18.90 15.60 -4.52
CA VAL A 246 -18.42 16.99 -4.49
C VAL A 246 -19.25 17.85 -5.44
N LEU A 247 -19.50 17.40 -6.67
CA LEU A 247 -20.31 18.14 -7.64
C LEU A 247 -21.78 18.29 -7.20
N GLU A 248 -22.37 17.26 -6.60
CA GLU A 248 -23.70 17.34 -5.97
C GLU A 248 -23.72 18.34 -4.81
N THR A 249 -22.68 18.36 -3.99
CA THR A 249 -22.57 19.32 -2.87
C THR A 249 -22.45 20.75 -3.39
N TYR A 250 -21.65 21.00 -4.43
CA TYR A 250 -21.56 22.31 -5.07
C TYR A 250 -22.89 22.74 -5.69
N LYS A 251 -23.58 21.85 -6.43
CA LYS A 251 -24.91 22.13 -6.98
C LYS A 251 -25.92 22.46 -5.89
N LYS A 252 -25.92 21.72 -4.78
CA LYS A 252 -26.79 21.98 -3.64
C LYS A 252 -26.49 23.36 -3.02
N LEU A 253 -25.23 23.70 -2.82
CA LEU A 253 -24.82 25.01 -2.30
C LEU A 253 -25.20 26.17 -3.24
N GLU A 254 -25.13 25.96 -4.56
CA GLU A 254 -25.60 26.97 -5.53
C GLU A 254 -27.12 27.14 -5.50
N LEU A 255 -27.88 26.04 -5.40
CA LEU A 255 -29.34 26.08 -5.26
C LEU A 255 -29.76 26.78 -3.96
N ASP A 256 -29.11 26.46 -2.84
CA ASP A 256 -29.37 27.09 -1.54
C ASP A 256 -29.08 28.60 -1.57
N LYS A 257 -28.01 29.03 -2.27
CA LYS A 257 -27.70 30.45 -2.50
C LYS A 257 -28.76 31.16 -3.34
N LEU A 258 -29.29 30.49 -4.36
CA LEU A 258 -30.34 31.04 -5.22
C LEU A 258 -31.68 31.17 -4.46
N GLU A 259 -32.02 30.19 -3.62
CA GLU A 259 -33.20 30.25 -2.76
C GLU A 259 -33.09 31.35 -1.70
N PHE A 260 -31.91 31.51 -1.09
CA PHE A 260 -31.65 32.58 -0.13
C PHE A 260 -31.81 33.96 -0.78
N ARG A 261 -31.29 34.15 -2.00
CA ARG A 261 -31.40 35.40 -2.76
C ARG A 261 -32.85 35.72 -3.17
N LYS A 262 -33.66 34.70 -3.47
CA LYS A 262 -35.10 34.86 -3.76
C LYS A 262 -35.90 35.25 -2.51
N LYS A 263 -35.60 34.64 -1.36
CA LYS A 263 -36.26 35.01 -0.09
C LYS A 263 -35.93 36.45 0.33
N SER A 264 -34.70 36.90 0.14
CA SER A 264 -34.31 38.29 0.46
C SER A 264 -34.92 39.33 -0.48
N THR A 265 -35.34 38.96 -1.70
CA THR A 265 -36.03 39.87 -2.63
C THR A 265 -37.53 39.96 -2.37
N GLN A 266 -38.15 38.97 -1.71
CA GLN A 266 -39.57 38.98 -1.37
C GLN A 266 -39.90 39.71 -0.06
N THR A 267 -38.92 39.94 0.82
CA THR A 267 -39.12 40.67 2.09
C THR A 267 -38.77 42.15 2.02
N GLY A 268 -38.54 42.69 0.81
CA GLY A 268 -38.03 44.05 0.57
C GLY A 268 -39.02 45.07 0.02
N GLU A 269 -40.33 44.81 0.10
CA GLU A 269 -41.36 45.84 -0.08
C GLU A 269 -41.95 46.18 1.30
N GLY A 270 -41.32 47.13 1.99
CA GLY A 270 -41.74 47.58 3.30
C GLY A 270 -40.80 48.63 3.88
N ASP A 271 -41.01 49.86 3.41
CA ASP A 271 -40.57 51.16 3.95
C ASP A 271 -39.09 51.49 4.07
N GLY A 272 -38.79 52.70 3.56
CA GLY A 272 -37.46 53.26 3.49
C GLY A 272 -36.91 53.68 4.84
N ASP A 273 -35.60 53.57 4.98
CA ASP A 273 -34.82 54.73 5.33
C ASP A 273 -33.39 54.59 4.81
N THR A 274 -32.96 55.65 4.14
CA THR A 274 -31.63 55.90 3.61
C THR A 274 -30.55 55.74 4.69
N ILE A 275 -29.65 54.77 4.52
CA ILE A 275 -28.33 54.79 5.17
C ILE A 275 -27.25 54.67 4.11
N SER A 276 -26.44 55.73 4.07
CA SER A 276 -25.25 55.95 3.26
C SER A 276 -24.28 54.76 3.30
N VAL A 277 -23.93 54.26 2.12
CA VAL A 277 -22.89 53.25 1.93
C VAL A 277 -21.59 53.98 1.62
N SER A 278 -20.66 53.99 2.58
CA SER A 278 -19.26 54.30 2.31
C SER A 278 -18.38 53.19 2.89
N SER A 279 -17.61 52.59 1.99
CA SER A 279 -16.28 52.02 2.24
C SER A 279 -16.18 50.59 2.75
N LEU A 280 -16.32 49.60 1.85
CA LEU A 280 -15.54 48.35 1.92
C LEU A 280 -15.03 47.97 0.53
N SER A 281 -13.93 48.61 0.14
CA SER A 281 -13.03 48.19 -0.93
C SER A 281 -11.62 48.13 -0.36
N LEU A 282 -11.10 46.91 -0.17
CA LEU A 282 -9.73 46.49 -0.49
C LEU A 282 -9.61 45.02 -0.06
N ALA A 283 -9.84 44.08 -0.98
CA ALA A 283 -8.87 43.55 -1.94
C ALA A 283 -7.93 42.50 -1.31
N ALA A 284 -8.20 41.28 -1.74
CA ALA A 284 -7.26 40.20 -1.97
C ALA A 284 -5.82 40.65 -2.27
N LYS A 285 -4.87 40.09 -1.51
CA LYS A 285 -3.58 39.55 -1.98
C LYS A 285 -2.80 38.98 -0.80
N LEU A 286 -2.73 37.65 -0.71
CA LEU A 286 -1.54 36.80 -0.52
C LEU A 286 -1.98 35.33 -0.50
#